data_AF-A0A956MYT4-F1
#
_entry.id   AF-A0A956MYT4-F1
#
_cell.length_a   1.000
_cell.length_b   1.000
_cell.length_c   1.000
_cell.angle_alpha   90.00
_cell.angle_beta   90.00
_cell.angle_gamma   90.00
#
_symmetry.space_group_name_H-M   'P 1'
#
loop_
_entity.id
_entity.type
_entity.pdbx_description
1 polymer ?
#
loop_
_entity_poly.entity_id
_entity_poly.type
_entity_poly.pdbx_seq_one_letter_code
_entity_poly.pdbx_strand_id
1 'polypeptide(L)'
;MNNRGIFIAVEGPIGVGKTTLANILNQHFGYTLLREIVEENPFLSKFYTDIKEYALQTEAFFLFNRFKQLEDTEKNVLSKS
;
A
#
# COMPACT_ATOMS: atom_id res chain seq x y z
N MET A 1 10.32 22.04 15.61
CA MET A 1 9.98 20.62 15.83
C MET A 1 9.36 20.12 14.54
N ASN A 2 9.97 19.15 13.87
CA ASN A 2 9.38 18.54 12.66
C ASN A 2 8.15 17.73 13.08
N ASN A 3 6.96 18.29 12.87
CA ASN A 3 5.72 17.60 13.17
C ASN A 3 5.45 16.57 12.07
N ARG A 4 6.09 15.39 12.18
CA ARG A 4 5.77 14.26 11.29
C ARG A 4 4.35 13.80 11.61
N GLY A 5 3.46 13.84 10.62
CA GLY A 5 2.11 13.32 10.74
C GLY A 5 2.10 11.84 11.17
N ILE A 6 1.00 11.41 11.77
CA ILE A 6 0.81 10.01 12.19
C ILE A 6 0.73 9.14 10.94
N PHE A 7 1.56 8.10 10.88
CA PHE A 7 1.53 7.07 9.83
C PHE A 7 1.18 5.73 10.47
N ILE A 8 0.17 5.04 9.91
CA ILE A 8 -0.31 3.75 10.40
C ILE A 8 -0.22 2.73 9.27
N ALA A 9 0.53 1.66 9.49
CA ALA A 9 0.52 0.48 8.62
C ALA A 9 -0.44 -0.57 9.20
N VAL A 10 -1.32 -1.13 8.35
CA VAL A 10 -2.26 -2.19 8.73
C VAL A 10 -1.81 -3.49 8.06
N GLU A 11 -1.33 -4.45 8.85
CA GLU A 11 -0.78 -5.73 8.36
C GLU A 11 -1.61 -6.94 8.79
N GLY A 12 -1.43 -8.06 8.10
CA GLY A 12 -2.10 -9.33 8.39
C GLY A 12 -2.39 -10.19 7.16
N PRO A 13 -2.90 -11.43 7.35
CA PRO A 13 -3.15 -12.38 6.27
C PRO A 13 -4.17 -11.88 5.22
N ILE A 14 -4.15 -12.47 4.02
CA ILE A 14 -5.16 -12.22 2.98
C ILE A 14 -6.54 -12.63 3.53
N GLY A 15 -7.56 -11.79 3.32
CA GLY A 15 -8.93 -12.07 3.76
C GLY A 15 -9.27 -11.69 5.21
N VAL A 16 -8.32 -11.26 6.04
CA VAL A 16 -8.57 -10.93 7.46
C VAL A 16 -9.34 -9.62 7.70
N GLY A 17 -9.58 -8.82 6.66
CA GLY A 17 -10.32 -7.55 6.78
C GLY A 17 -9.47 -6.28 6.92
N LYS A 18 -8.18 -6.32 6.55
CA LYS A 18 -7.28 -5.15 6.58
C LYS A 18 -7.85 -3.91 5.87
N THR A 19 -8.37 -4.10 4.66
CA THR A 19 -8.97 -3.02 3.86
C THR A 19 -10.18 -2.41 4.57
N THR A 20 -11.00 -3.25 5.21
CA THR A 20 -12.14 -2.80 6.01
C THR A 20 -11.68 -1.96 7.19
N LEU A 21 -10.69 -2.42 7.96
CA LEU A 21 -10.13 -1.68 9.09
C LEU A 21 -9.53 -0.35 8.65
N ALA A 22 -8.75 -0.33 7.56
CA ALA A 22 -8.13 0.88 7.04
C ALA A 22 -9.18 1.92 6.57
N ASN A 23 -10.27 1.47 5.95
CA ASN A 23 -11.41 2.34 5.59
C ASN A 23 -12.09 2.93 6.83
N ILE A 24 -12.32 2.13 7.88
CA ILE A 24 -12.88 2.60 9.15
C ILE A 24 -11.98 3.69 9.75
N LEU A 25 -10.67 3.46 9.81
CA LEU A 25 -9.72 4.45 10.32
C LEU A 25 -9.73 5.76 9.51
N ASN A 26 -9.79 5.67 8.17
CA ASN A 26 -9.95 6.82 7.30
C ASN A 26 -11.24 7.60 7.58
N GLN A 27 -12.38 6.92 7.70
CA GLN A 27 -13.68 7.56 7.94
C GLN A 27 -13.78 8.20 9.33
N HIS A 28 -13.24 7.55 10.37
CA HIS A 28 -13.31 8.03 11.74
C HIS A 28 -12.33 9.18 12.03
N PHE A 29 -11.13 9.15 11.45
CA PHE A 29 -10.05 10.12 11.78
C PHE A 29 -9.70 11.08 10.64
N GLY A 30 -10.26 10.89 9.44
CA GLY A 30 -9.96 11.71 8.26
C GLY A 30 -8.56 11.50 7.69
N TYR A 31 -7.87 10.41 8.06
CA TYR A 31 -6.53 10.11 7.57
C TYR A 31 -6.52 9.74 6.09
N THR A 32 -5.49 10.13 5.34
CA THR A 32 -5.34 9.70 3.95
C THR A 32 -5.17 8.18 3.87
N LEU A 33 -6.00 7.52 3.05
CA LEU A 33 -5.95 6.08 2.85
C LEU A 33 -5.01 5.72 1.69
N LEU A 34 -3.98 4.93 1.97
CA LEU A 34 -3.05 4.41 0.97
C LEU A 34 -3.30 2.91 0.73
N ARG A 35 -4.00 2.57 -0.34
CA ARG A 35 -4.33 1.17 -0.67
C ARG A 35 -3.22 0.50 -1.47
N GLU A 36 -3.02 -0.79 -1.19
CA GLU A 36 -2.21 -1.66 -2.05
C GLU A 36 -2.88 -1.83 -3.42
N ILE A 37 -2.11 -1.68 -4.49
CA ILE A 37 -2.60 -1.80 -5.87
C ILE A 37 -2.33 -3.22 -6.35
N VAL A 38 -3.36 -4.06 -6.22
CA VAL A 38 -3.28 -5.48 -6.54
C VAL A 38 -3.65 -5.74 -8.01
N GLU A 39 -4.69 -5.07 -8.50
CA GLU A 39 -5.29 -5.32 -9.83
C GLU A 39 -4.38 -4.92 -11.00
N GLU A 40 -3.43 -4.00 -10.78
CA GLU A 40 -2.50 -3.55 -11.82
C GLU A 40 -1.25 -4.43 -11.94
N ASN A 41 -1.03 -5.39 -11.05
CA ASN A 41 0.16 -6.23 -11.06
C ASN A 41 0.09 -7.26 -12.21
N PRO A 42 0.86 -7.11 -13.30
CA PRO A 42 0.76 -7.98 -14.48
C PRO A 42 1.31 -9.39 -14.23
N PHE A 43 1.99 -9.61 -13.10
CA PHE A 43 2.59 -10.88 -12.72
C PHE A 43 1.75 -11.67 -11.73
N LEU A 44 0.78 -11.04 -11.06
CA LEU A 44 0.04 -11.67 -9.98
C LEU A 44 -0.77 -12.89 -10.44
N SER A 45 -1.42 -12.83 -11.60
CA SER A 45 -2.12 -14.00 -12.15
C SER A 45 -1.15 -15.14 -12.48
N LYS A 46 0.04 -14.81 -12.98
CA LYS A 46 1.09 -15.78 -13.33
C LYS A 46 1.76 -16.39 -12.10
N PHE A 47 1.89 -15.63 -11.02
CA PHE A 47 2.34 -16.12 -9.72
C PHE A 47 1.51 -17.29 -9.21
N TYR A 48 0.18 -17.22 -9.37
CA TYR A 48 -0.70 -18.33 -9.01
C TYR A 48 -0.55 -19.57 -9.91
N THR A 49 0.12 -19.45 -11.06
CA THR A 49 0.41 -20.57 -11.97
C THR A 49 1.80 -21.16 -11.76
N ASP A 50 2.81 -20.32 -11.52
CA ASP A 50 4.17 -20.75 -11.17
C ASP A 50 4.82 -19.74 -10.21
N ILE A 51 4.86 -20.10 -8.93
CA ILE A 51 5.43 -19.25 -7.89
C ILE A 51 6.92 -19.05 -8.12
N LYS A 52 7.67 -20.08 -8.53
CA LYS A 52 9.13 -20.00 -8.63
C LYS A 52 9.57 -19.04 -9.73
N GLU A 53 8.86 -19.04 -10.84
CA GLU A 53 9.20 -18.21 -11.99
C GLU A 53 8.75 -16.74 -11.83
N TYR A 54 7.64 -16.49 -11.12
CA TYR A 54 7.00 -15.18 -11.06
C TYR A 54 7.05 -14.47 -9.69
N ALA A 55 7.57 -15.12 -8.63
CA ALA A 55 7.67 -14.52 -7.29
C ALA A 55 8.44 -13.20 -7.30
N LEU A 56 9.63 -13.17 -7.89
CA LEU A 56 10.49 -11.98 -7.85
C LEU A 56 9.83 -10.78 -8.52
N GLN A 57 9.23 -10.97 -9.69
CA GLN A 57 8.57 -9.92 -10.48
C GLN A 57 7.31 -9.41 -9.76
N THR A 58 6.55 -10.32 -9.14
CA THR A 58 5.34 -9.99 -8.37
C THR A 58 5.70 -9.15 -7.15
N GLU A 59 6.70 -9.59 -6.36
CA GLU A 59 7.15 -8.87 -5.17
C GLU A 59 7.83 -7.54 -5.51
N ALA A 60 8.65 -7.50 -6.57
CA ALA A 60 9.28 -6.26 -7.03
C ALA A 60 8.24 -5.22 -7.46
N PHE A 61 7.17 -5.64 -8.14
CA PHE A 61 6.06 -4.74 -8.49
C PHE A 61 5.43 -4.12 -7.24
N PHE A 62 5.09 -4.94 -6.23
CA PHE A 62 4.51 -4.43 -4.98
C PHE A 62 5.45 -3.45 -4.26
N LEU A 63 6.75 -3.77 -4.21
CA LEU A 63 7.78 -2.92 -3.60
C LEU A 63 7.87 -1.55 -4.29
N PHE A 64 8.04 -1.53 -5.62
CA PHE A 64 8.18 -0.27 -6.36
C PHE A 64 6.92 0.58 -6.31
N ASN A 65 5.75 -0.06 -6.41
CA ASN A 65 4.49 0.66 -6.29
C ASN A 65 4.32 1.29 -4.89
N ARG A 66 4.67 0.56 -3.82
CA ARG A 66 4.65 1.10 -2.45
C ARG A 66 5.62 2.27 -2.29
N PHE A 67 6.83 2.14 -2.82
CA PHE A 67 7.83 3.21 -2.76
C PHE A 67 7.32 4.49 -3.42
N LYS A 68 6.76 4.39 -4.63
CA LYS A 68 6.18 5.52 -5.36
C LYS A 68 5.02 6.17 -4.60
N GLN A 69 4.09 5.37 -4.04
CA GLN A 69 2.99 5.89 -3.23
C GLN A 69 3.47 6.68 -2.01
N LEU A 70 4.52 6.21 -1.34
CA LEU A 70 5.09 6.91 -0.19
C LEU A 70 5.76 8.22 -0.61
N GLU A 71 6.54 8.21 -1.70
CA GLU A 71 7.16 9.41 -2.26
C GLU A 71 6.10 10.48 -2.64
N ASP A 72 5.03 10.05 -3.31
CA ASP A 72 3.92 10.93 -3.69
C ASP A 72 3.18 11.47 -2.45
N THR A 73 3.01 10.65 -1.41
CA THR A 73 2.37 11.08 -0.17
C THR A 73 3.22 12.11 0.57
N GLU A 74 4.52 11.90 0.69
CA GLU A 74 5.43 12.87 1.30
C GLU A 74 5.40 14.21 0.57
N LYS A 75 5.48 14.21 -0.76
CA LYS A 75 5.36 15.43 -1.59
C LYS A 75 4.05 16.17 -1.34
N ASN A 76 2.94 15.45 -1.23
CA ASN A 76 1.60 16.02 -1.00
C ASN A 76 1.39 16.57 0.42
N VAL A 77 2.07 15.99 1.42
CA VAL A 77 2.02 16.48 2.80
C VAL A 77 2.91 17.73 2.95
N LEU A 78 4.09 17.74 2.32
CA LEU A 78 5.01 18.87 2.34
C LEU A 78 4.51 20.07 1.53
N SER A 79 3.72 19.87 0.47
CA SER A 79 3.16 20.97 -0.33
C SER A 79 1.94 21.66 0.30
N LYS A 80 1.35 21.06 1.35
CA LYS A 80 0.21 21.60 2.09
C LYS A 80 0.59 22.28 3.42
N SER A 81 1.89 22.40 3.70
CA SER A 81 2.45 23.08 4.88
C SER A 81 3.08 24.40 4.48
#